data_AF-A0AAJ0XIA7-F1
#
_entry.id   AF-A0AAJ0XIA7-F1
#
_cell.length_a   1.000
_cell.length_b   1.000
_cell.length_c   1.000
_cell.angle_alpha   90.00
_cell.angle_beta   90.00
_cell.angle_gamma   90.00
#
_symmetry.space_group_name_H-M   'P 1'
#
loop_
_entity.id
_entity.type
_entity.pdbx_description
1 polymer ?
#
loop_
_entity_poly.entity_id
_entity_poly.type
_entity_poly.pdbx_seq_one_letter_code
_entity_poly.pdbx_strand_id
1 'polypeptide(L)'
;MGETRPIDEDTAYLLGVLCGDGGIVDTKRPQERPRFYLLVKDFDFANHTEKCWKSIANDIGCRQWSVARPIGCRPGFWGFKSSSRVVEVLLKYFEPGRKALTWRVPSDIMNSSDSVKRHFLMGFFDSEGCVELDVKRHRRISASSSNPDGLADVRDLLLSLGFDCWINSNKVFITGKSEIAKFRSEIGFRLKRQQDKLDRLLGSYKWDESRNRYGRNVRDKIIELHNNGLSTRKIAKETGASKSYVASYIKMFRIGG
;
A
#
# COMPACT_ATOMS: atom_id res chain seq x y z
N MET A 1 14.41 31.97 9.16
CA MET A 1 14.26 30.51 9.02
C MET A 1 12.88 30.17 9.54
N GLY A 2 11.92 29.91 8.66
CA GLY A 2 10.54 29.60 9.08
C GLY A 2 10.46 28.16 9.58
N GLU A 3 9.74 27.95 10.68
CA GLU A 3 9.50 26.62 11.27
C GLU A 3 9.08 25.61 10.19
N THR A 4 9.78 24.49 10.14
CA THR A 4 9.47 23.38 9.24
C THR A 4 8.20 22.71 9.70
N ARG A 5 7.12 22.85 8.93
CA ARG A 5 5.88 22.05 9.07
C ARG A 5 6.25 20.57 9.22
N PRO A 6 5.78 19.89 10.28
CA PRO A 6 5.96 18.45 10.42
C PRO A 6 5.42 17.70 9.20
N ILE A 7 6.07 16.60 8.84
CA ILE A 7 5.59 15.75 7.75
C ILE A 7 4.28 15.07 8.15
N ASP A 8 3.26 15.24 7.33
CA ASP A 8 1.94 14.66 7.54
C ASP A 8 1.63 13.57 6.51
N GLU A 9 0.47 12.93 6.68
CA GLU A 9 0.02 11.81 5.86
C GLU A 9 -0.12 12.18 4.38
N ASP A 10 -0.66 13.36 4.06
CA ASP A 10 -0.83 13.80 2.68
C ASP A 10 0.53 14.11 2.01
N THR A 11 1.46 14.74 2.73
CA THR A 11 2.83 14.96 2.22
C THR A 11 3.54 13.63 2.00
N ALA A 12 3.42 12.70 2.94
CA ALA A 12 3.99 11.37 2.84
C ALA A 12 3.46 10.60 1.63
N TYR A 13 2.15 10.62 1.41
CA TYR A 13 1.53 10.02 0.23
C TYR A 13 2.13 10.59 -1.06
N LEU A 14 2.19 11.92 -1.20
CA LEU A 14 2.76 12.54 -2.40
C LEU A 14 4.24 12.23 -2.61
N LEU A 15 5.03 12.10 -1.53
CA LEU A 15 6.43 11.66 -1.62
C LEU A 15 6.53 10.21 -2.11
N GLY A 16 5.64 9.31 -1.65
CA GLY A 16 5.53 7.96 -2.18
C GLY A 16 5.21 7.95 -3.67
N VAL A 17 4.30 8.83 -4.12
CA VAL A 17 3.98 9.02 -5.54
C VAL A 17 5.20 9.52 -6.34
N LEU A 18 6.00 10.43 -5.78
CA LEU A 18 7.24 10.92 -6.42
C LEU A 18 8.29 9.82 -6.59
N CYS A 19 8.35 8.84 -5.70
CA CYS A 19 9.23 7.68 -5.82
C CYS A 19 8.80 6.73 -6.96
N GLY A 20 7.55 6.78 -7.42
CA GLY A 20 7.00 5.95 -8.50
C GLY A 20 6.63 6.73 -9.77
N ASP A 21 5.33 7.00 -10.00
CA ASP A 21 4.83 7.56 -11.26
C ASP A 21 4.92 9.10 -11.34
N GLY A 22 4.95 9.79 -10.20
CA GLY A 22 5.03 11.26 -10.12
C GLY A 22 6.45 11.77 -10.27
N GLY A 23 6.64 13.05 -10.62
CA GLY A 23 7.96 13.67 -10.63
C GLY A 23 7.90 15.17 -10.42
N ILE A 24 9.07 15.75 -10.10
CA ILE A 24 9.28 17.20 -10.13
C ILE A 24 10.29 17.49 -11.24
N VAL A 25 9.89 18.32 -12.20
CA VAL A 25 10.82 18.85 -13.21
C VAL A 25 11.39 20.14 -12.67
N ASP A 26 12.72 20.17 -12.52
CA ASP A 26 13.44 21.42 -12.39
C ASP A 26 13.56 22.07 -13.77
N THR A 27 13.18 23.33 -13.86
CA THR A 27 13.14 24.05 -15.12
C THR A 27 14.51 24.68 -15.36
N LYS A 28 15.13 24.39 -16.51
CA LYS A 28 16.46 24.93 -16.88
C LYS A 28 16.53 26.47 -16.96
N ARG A 29 15.40 27.17 -16.81
CA ARG A 29 15.31 28.62 -16.83
C ARG A 29 15.22 29.13 -15.39
N PRO A 30 16.13 30.02 -14.95
CA PRO A 30 16.16 30.55 -13.58
C PRO A 30 14.86 31.22 -13.12
N GLN A 31 14.01 31.63 -14.06
CA GLN A 31 12.76 32.36 -13.83
C GLN A 31 11.53 31.43 -13.67
N GLU A 32 11.65 30.15 -14.06
CA GLU A 32 10.54 29.20 -13.98
C GLU A 32 10.59 28.44 -12.64
N ARG A 33 9.42 28.24 -12.02
CA ARG A 33 9.31 27.47 -10.78
C ARG A 33 9.33 25.96 -11.09
N PRO A 34 9.92 25.13 -10.22
CA PRO A 34 9.81 23.68 -10.32
C PRO A 34 8.35 23.22 -10.38
N ARG A 35 8.10 22.14 -11.11
CA ARG A 35 6.73 21.66 -11.37
C ARG A 35 6.56 20.21 -11.01
N PHE A 36 5.59 19.93 -10.15
CA PHE A 36 5.08 18.58 -9.96
C PHE A 36 4.32 18.15 -11.22
N TYR A 37 4.47 16.89 -11.61
CA TYR A 37 3.65 16.25 -12.61
C TYR A 37 3.34 14.80 -12.25
N LEU A 38 2.15 14.35 -12.63
CA LEU A 38 1.71 12.96 -12.64
C LEU A 38 0.97 12.72 -13.96
N LEU A 39 1.23 11.59 -14.61
CA LEU A 39 0.55 11.18 -15.84
C LEU A 39 0.23 9.69 -15.78
N VAL A 40 -1.04 9.36 -15.55
CA VAL A 40 -1.48 7.99 -15.23
C VAL A 40 -2.73 7.61 -16.01
N LYS A 41 -3.00 6.32 -16.17
CA LYS A 41 -4.25 5.83 -16.79
C LYS A 41 -5.44 5.82 -15.83
N ASP A 42 -5.15 5.77 -14.53
CA ASP A 42 -6.14 5.53 -13.49
C ASP A 42 -6.64 6.87 -12.92
N PHE A 43 -7.93 7.13 -13.06
CA PHE A 43 -8.54 8.35 -12.53
C PHE A 43 -8.53 8.39 -11.00
N ASP A 44 -8.75 7.25 -10.35
CA ASP A 44 -8.81 7.19 -8.88
C ASP A 44 -7.45 7.60 -8.29
N PHE A 45 -6.36 7.17 -8.94
CA PHE A 45 -5.02 7.58 -8.57
C PHE A 45 -4.82 9.09 -8.72
N ALA A 46 -5.09 9.64 -9.92
CA ALA A 46 -4.91 11.07 -10.19
C ALA A 46 -5.78 11.95 -9.26
N ASN A 47 -7.01 11.52 -9.01
CA ASN A 47 -7.96 12.21 -8.13
C ASN A 47 -7.52 12.17 -6.66
N HIS A 48 -6.97 11.05 -6.18
CA HIS A 48 -6.46 10.99 -4.80
C HIS A 48 -5.20 11.85 -4.64
N THR A 49 -4.27 11.82 -5.61
CA THR A 49 -3.13 12.74 -5.64
C THR A 49 -3.59 14.21 -5.59
N GLU A 50 -4.62 14.58 -6.35
CA GLU A 50 -5.19 15.94 -6.31
C GLU A 50 -5.76 16.28 -4.93
N LYS A 51 -6.43 15.35 -4.25
CA LYS A 51 -6.97 15.57 -2.90
C LYS A 51 -5.87 15.84 -1.88
N CYS A 52 -4.82 15.01 -1.84
CA CYS A 52 -3.66 15.23 -0.97
C CYS A 52 -2.99 16.58 -1.28
N TRP A 53 -2.84 16.91 -2.57
CA TRP A 53 -2.32 18.22 -2.99
C TRP A 53 -3.15 19.38 -2.46
N LYS A 54 -4.48 19.29 -2.59
CA LYS A 54 -5.41 20.33 -2.12
C LYS A 54 -5.34 20.50 -0.60
N SER A 55 -5.23 19.40 0.13
CA SER A 55 -5.06 19.41 1.59
C SER A 55 -3.83 20.22 2.00
N ILE A 56 -2.65 19.88 1.46
CA ILE A 56 -1.39 20.60 1.75
C ILE A 56 -1.47 22.07 1.31
N ALA A 57 -2.05 22.34 0.14
CA ALA A 57 -2.22 23.70 -0.35
C ALA A 57 -3.12 24.54 0.56
N ASN A 58 -4.21 23.98 1.09
CA ASN A 58 -5.05 24.67 2.08
C ASN A 58 -4.25 25.00 3.35
N ASP A 59 -3.51 24.03 3.89
CA ASP A 59 -2.73 24.19 5.13
C ASP A 59 -1.69 25.32 5.04
N ILE A 60 -1.05 25.50 3.88
CA ILE A 60 -0.05 26.54 3.67
C ILE A 60 -0.63 27.85 3.11
N GLY A 61 -1.96 27.96 3.02
CA GLY A 61 -2.67 29.13 2.49
C GLY A 61 -2.43 29.38 0.99
N CYS A 62 -2.13 28.33 0.22
CA CYS A 62 -1.93 28.42 -1.22
C CYS A 62 -3.27 28.34 -1.97
N ARG A 63 -3.67 29.44 -2.62
CA ARG A 63 -4.93 29.52 -3.39
C ARG A 63 -4.83 29.01 -4.84
N GLN A 64 -3.67 28.48 -5.25
CA GLN A 64 -3.46 28.00 -6.61
C GLN A 64 -3.74 26.51 -6.70
N TRP A 65 -4.85 26.16 -7.35
CA TRP A 65 -5.31 24.78 -7.49
C TRP A 65 -5.02 24.25 -8.88
N SER A 66 -4.37 23.10 -8.93
CA SER A 66 -4.34 22.27 -10.12
C SER A 66 -5.38 21.18 -9.97
N VAL A 67 -5.98 20.76 -11.08
CA VAL A 67 -7.02 19.72 -11.12
C VAL A 67 -6.52 18.63 -12.05
N ALA A 68 -6.77 17.37 -11.69
CA ALA A 68 -6.51 16.23 -12.56
C ALA A 68 -7.45 16.31 -13.77
N ARG A 69 -6.88 16.23 -14.98
CA ARG A 69 -7.64 16.40 -16.22
C ARG A 69 -7.29 15.32 -17.24
N PRO A 70 -8.25 14.92 -18.10
CA PRO A 70 -7.93 14.05 -19.22
C PRO A 70 -6.93 14.75 -20.15
N ILE A 71 -5.96 14.00 -20.65
CA ILE A 71 -4.92 14.51 -21.54
C ILE A 71 -5.36 14.29 -22.98
N GLY A 72 -5.76 15.37 -23.67
CA GLY A 72 -6.29 15.28 -25.03
C GLY A 72 -5.36 14.60 -26.03
N CYS A 73 -4.04 14.79 -25.91
CA CYS A 73 -3.05 14.13 -26.77
C CYS A 73 -2.76 12.67 -26.41
N ARG A 74 -3.33 12.15 -25.31
CA ARG A 74 -3.20 10.74 -24.87
C ARG A 74 -4.54 10.26 -24.31
N PRO A 75 -5.48 9.84 -25.17
CA PRO A 75 -6.79 9.34 -24.74
C PRO A 75 -6.65 8.26 -23.66
N GLY A 76 -7.47 8.35 -22.61
CA GLY A 76 -7.43 7.43 -21.46
C GLY A 76 -6.35 7.72 -20.42
N PHE A 77 -5.58 8.80 -20.56
CA PHE A 77 -4.66 9.27 -19.53
C PHE A 77 -5.18 10.52 -18.82
N TRP A 78 -4.87 10.60 -17.55
CA TRP A 78 -5.12 11.70 -16.65
C TRP A 78 -3.79 12.35 -16.26
N GLY A 79 -3.74 13.67 -16.37
CA GLY A 79 -2.59 14.46 -16.02
C GLY A 79 -2.91 15.38 -14.85
N PHE A 80 -1.99 15.46 -13.91
CA PHE A 80 -1.98 16.47 -12.85
C PHE A 80 -0.64 17.19 -12.91
N LYS A 81 -0.64 18.53 -13.04
CA LYS A 81 0.57 19.34 -13.09
C LYS A 81 0.37 20.59 -12.27
N SER A 82 1.35 20.96 -11.43
CA SER A 82 1.23 22.12 -10.56
C SER A 82 2.59 22.74 -10.26
N SER A 83 2.65 24.08 -10.26
CA SER A 83 3.84 24.90 -9.95
C SER A 83 3.65 25.73 -8.67
N SER A 84 2.85 25.21 -7.72
CA SER A 84 2.44 25.94 -6.51
C SER A 84 3.47 25.83 -5.38
N ARG A 85 3.27 26.58 -4.29
CA ARG A 85 4.07 26.50 -3.05
C ARG A 85 4.13 25.10 -2.42
N VAL A 86 3.20 24.20 -2.76
CA VAL A 86 3.27 22.79 -2.36
C VAL A 86 4.53 22.12 -2.92
N VAL A 87 5.00 22.51 -4.12
CA VAL A 87 6.27 21.98 -4.66
C VAL A 87 7.44 22.34 -3.75
N GLU A 88 7.47 23.55 -3.20
CA GLU A 88 8.49 24.00 -2.25
C GLU A 88 8.47 23.19 -0.94
N VAL A 89 7.29 22.68 -0.53
CA VAL A 89 7.18 21.76 0.60
C VAL A 89 7.81 20.41 0.26
N LEU A 90 7.47 19.84 -0.89
CA LEU A 90 7.99 18.53 -1.34
C LEU A 90 9.51 18.56 -1.56
N LEU A 91 10.04 19.67 -2.10
CA LEU A 91 11.47 19.86 -2.36
C LEU A 91 12.34 19.85 -1.09
N LYS A 92 11.76 20.01 0.10
CA LYS A 92 12.50 19.83 1.36
C LYS A 92 12.91 18.39 1.61
N TYR A 93 12.20 17.45 0.99
CA TYR A 93 12.35 16.02 1.22
C TYR A 93 12.73 15.25 -0.05
N PHE A 94 12.62 15.88 -1.23
CA PHE A 94 12.79 15.21 -2.51
C PHE A 94 13.64 16.04 -3.47
N GLU A 95 14.71 15.45 -3.97
CA GLU A 95 15.57 16.06 -4.98
C GLU A 95 15.05 15.79 -6.40
N PRO A 96 14.78 16.83 -7.22
CA PRO A 96 14.43 16.67 -8.63
C PRO A 96 15.57 16.02 -9.43
N GLY A 97 15.24 15.24 -10.46
CA GLY A 97 16.25 14.70 -11.37
C GLY A 97 15.97 13.27 -11.84
N ARG A 98 17.05 12.48 -12.05
CA ARG A 98 16.99 11.06 -12.50
C ARG A 98 16.53 10.13 -11.38
N LYS A 99 15.36 10.41 -10.82
CA LYS A 99 14.78 9.74 -9.65
C LYS A 99 14.74 8.22 -9.76
N ALA A 100 14.46 7.68 -10.96
CA ALA A 100 14.26 6.25 -11.19
C ALA A 100 15.41 5.35 -10.69
N LEU A 101 16.59 5.92 -10.45
CA LEU A 101 17.76 5.20 -9.93
C LEU A 101 18.30 5.75 -8.59
N THR A 102 17.81 6.89 -8.10
CA THR A 102 18.49 7.62 -7.01
C THR A 102 17.59 8.08 -5.87
N TRP A 103 16.26 7.94 -5.98
CA TRP A 103 15.37 8.36 -4.89
C TRP A 103 15.64 7.57 -3.60
N ARG A 104 15.44 8.21 -2.45
CA ARG A 104 15.50 7.56 -1.12
C ARG A 104 14.24 7.88 -0.37
N VAL A 105 13.85 7.03 0.58
CA VAL A 105 12.80 7.39 1.53
C VAL A 105 13.37 8.46 2.46
N PRO A 106 12.72 9.63 2.61
CA PRO A 106 13.23 10.68 3.50
C PRO A 106 13.36 10.18 4.94
N SER A 107 14.42 10.58 5.65
CA SER A 107 14.62 10.20 7.05
C SER A 107 13.48 10.68 7.94
N ASP A 108 12.86 11.82 7.62
CA ASP A 108 11.64 12.31 8.25
C ASP A 108 10.50 11.30 8.16
N ILE A 109 10.34 10.59 7.03
CA ILE A 109 9.36 9.50 6.89
C ILE A 109 9.80 8.28 7.70
N MET A 110 11.07 7.86 7.59
CA MET A 110 11.59 6.69 8.30
C MET A 110 11.41 6.79 9.83
N ASN A 111 11.52 8.00 10.36
CA ASN A 111 11.41 8.30 11.79
C ASN A 111 10.03 8.85 12.21
N SER A 112 9.09 8.96 11.27
CA SER A 112 7.73 9.44 11.55
C SER A 112 6.85 8.40 12.25
N SER A 113 5.63 8.81 12.58
CA SER A 113 4.60 7.89 13.08
C SER A 113 4.24 6.81 12.06
N ASP A 114 3.73 5.68 12.55
CA ASP A 114 3.27 4.59 11.67
C ASP A 114 2.23 5.04 10.64
N SER A 115 1.39 6.02 10.99
CA SER A 115 0.38 6.53 10.05
C SER A 115 1.01 7.24 8.85
N VAL A 116 2.03 8.06 9.09
CA VAL A 116 2.78 8.77 8.04
C VAL A 116 3.54 7.76 7.16
N LYS A 117 4.19 6.75 7.78
CA LYS A 117 4.85 5.66 7.05
C LYS A 117 3.87 4.89 6.15
N ARG A 118 2.69 4.53 6.67
CA ARG A 118 1.64 3.83 5.90
C ARG A 118 1.19 4.66 4.69
N HIS A 119 1.02 5.97 4.85
CA HIS A 119 0.64 6.84 3.73
C HIS A 119 1.74 6.98 2.68
N PHE A 120 3.01 7.05 3.08
CA PHE A 120 4.12 6.97 2.13
C PHE A 120 4.08 5.66 1.33
N LEU A 121 3.96 4.53 2.01
CA LEU A 121 3.86 3.22 1.36
C LEU A 121 2.63 3.15 0.45
N MET A 122 1.50 3.71 0.84
CA MET A 122 0.29 3.76 0.02
C MET A 122 0.53 4.50 -1.30
N GLY A 123 1.18 5.67 -1.28
CA GLY A 123 1.52 6.41 -2.50
C GLY A 123 2.53 5.67 -3.38
N PHE A 124 3.49 4.98 -2.77
CA PHE A 124 4.46 4.15 -3.48
C PHE A 124 3.80 2.92 -4.14
N PHE A 125 2.96 2.18 -3.41
CA PHE A 125 2.24 1.01 -3.93
C PHE A 125 1.15 1.38 -4.94
N ASP A 126 0.51 2.54 -4.82
CA ASP A 126 -0.41 3.02 -5.86
C ASP A 126 0.30 3.27 -7.20
N SER A 127 1.59 3.64 -7.15
CA SER A 127 2.43 3.86 -8.33
C SER A 127 3.01 2.54 -8.87
N GLU A 128 3.74 1.81 -8.02
CA GLU A 128 4.58 0.68 -8.42
C GLU A 128 4.01 -0.69 -8.06
N GLY A 129 2.92 -0.71 -7.30
CA GLY A 129 2.33 -1.90 -6.72
C GLY A 129 1.45 -2.70 -7.66
N CYS A 130 1.50 -4.01 -7.48
CA CYS A 130 0.72 -4.99 -8.20
C CYS A 130 0.24 -6.09 -7.27
N VAL A 131 -1.03 -6.44 -7.39
CA VAL A 131 -1.59 -7.66 -6.81
C VAL A 131 -1.39 -8.80 -7.80
N GLU A 132 -0.49 -9.71 -7.48
CA GLU A 132 -0.23 -10.90 -8.27
C GLU A 132 -1.16 -12.04 -7.80
N LEU A 133 -2.25 -12.23 -8.55
CA LEU A 133 -3.23 -13.28 -8.33
C LEU A 133 -3.10 -14.35 -9.43
N ASP A 134 -2.27 -15.36 -9.16
CA ASP A 134 -2.33 -16.65 -9.85
C ASP A 134 -2.76 -17.69 -8.82
N VAL A 135 -4.01 -18.16 -8.95
CA VAL A 135 -4.63 -19.10 -8.01
C VAL A 135 -3.81 -20.39 -7.87
N LYS A 136 -3.02 -20.77 -8.88
CA LYS A 136 -2.21 -21.99 -8.91
C LYS A 136 -0.76 -21.76 -8.47
N ARG A 137 -0.21 -20.55 -8.60
CA ARG A 137 1.24 -20.32 -8.43
C ARG A 137 1.59 -19.28 -7.38
N HIS A 138 0.96 -18.11 -7.40
CA HIS A 138 1.41 -16.96 -6.61
C HIS A 138 0.22 -16.16 -6.08
N ARG A 139 0.17 -16.00 -4.76
CA ARG A 139 -0.72 -15.05 -4.06
C ARG A 139 0.16 -14.10 -3.30
N ARG A 140 0.42 -12.93 -3.89
CA ARG A 140 1.34 -11.96 -3.33
C ARG A 140 1.02 -10.55 -3.76
N ILE A 141 1.48 -9.61 -2.96
CA ILE A 141 1.57 -8.20 -3.32
C ILE A 141 3.03 -7.95 -3.67
N SER A 142 3.27 -7.19 -4.72
CA SER A 142 4.63 -6.80 -5.10
C SER A 142 4.67 -5.33 -5.50
N ALA A 143 5.79 -4.66 -5.28
CA ALA A 143 6.09 -3.39 -5.93
C ALA A 143 7.46 -3.47 -6.61
N SER A 144 7.59 -2.90 -7.80
CA SER A 144 8.84 -2.91 -8.58
C SER A 144 9.55 -1.56 -8.54
N SER A 145 10.88 -1.57 -8.62
CA SER A 145 11.66 -0.34 -8.81
C SER A 145 13.02 -0.68 -9.41
N SER A 146 13.50 0.12 -10.35
CA SER A 146 14.89 0.03 -10.85
C SER A 146 15.94 0.57 -9.87
N ASN A 147 15.49 1.20 -8.77
CA ASN A 147 16.34 1.73 -7.73
C ASN A 147 16.42 0.73 -6.56
N PRO A 148 17.51 -0.05 -6.42
CA PRO A 148 17.63 -1.07 -5.37
C PRO A 148 17.72 -0.45 -3.98
N ASP A 149 18.35 0.72 -3.82
CA ASP A 149 18.49 1.38 -2.51
C ASP A 149 17.16 1.92 -2.03
N GLY A 150 16.39 2.56 -2.92
CA GLY A 150 15.02 2.98 -2.60
C GLY A 150 14.10 1.79 -2.27
N LEU A 151 14.28 0.66 -2.96
CA LEU A 151 13.53 -0.56 -2.67
C LEU A 151 13.91 -1.16 -1.31
N ALA A 152 15.19 -1.08 -0.92
CA ALA A 152 15.66 -1.47 0.40
C ALA A 152 15.04 -0.59 1.49
N ASP A 153 14.98 0.73 1.29
CA ASP A 153 14.29 1.63 2.22
C ASP A 153 12.80 1.28 2.38
N VAL A 154 12.11 0.95 1.27
CA VAL A 154 10.70 0.50 1.31
C VAL A 154 10.53 -0.79 2.09
N ARG A 155 11.44 -1.76 1.91
CA ARG A 155 11.45 -2.99 2.70
C ARG A 155 11.65 -2.66 4.19
N ASP A 156 12.58 -1.78 4.51
CA ASP A 156 12.87 -1.43 5.91
C ASP A 156 11.69 -0.69 6.57
N LEU A 157 10.97 0.16 5.81
CA LEU A 157 9.68 0.73 6.25
C LEU A 157 8.65 -0.36 6.56
N LEU A 158 8.45 -1.31 5.64
CA LEU A 158 7.51 -2.43 5.82
C LEU A 158 7.87 -3.26 7.05
N LEU A 159 9.15 -3.61 7.22
CA LEU A 159 9.64 -4.33 8.39
C LEU A 159 9.40 -3.55 9.69
N SER A 160 9.61 -2.22 9.67
CA SER A 160 9.36 -1.37 10.85
C SER A 160 7.88 -1.33 11.27
N LEU A 161 6.96 -1.55 10.32
CA LEU A 161 5.52 -1.68 10.56
C LEU A 161 5.12 -3.13 10.90
N GLY A 162 6.10 -4.04 11.01
CA GLY A 162 5.89 -5.45 11.34
C GLY A 162 5.28 -6.27 10.21
N PHE A 163 5.58 -5.97 8.95
CA PHE A 163 5.27 -6.85 7.82
C PHE A 163 6.40 -7.85 7.58
N ASP A 164 6.06 -9.10 7.27
CA ASP A 164 7.02 -10.02 6.68
C ASP A 164 7.12 -9.80 5.16
N CYS A 165 8.30 -9.41 4.70
CA CYS A 165 8.55 -9.08 3.30
C CYS A 165 9.99 -9.36 2.90
N TRP A 166 10.23 -9.48 1.60
CA TRP A 166 11.58 -9.67 1.06
C TRP A 166 11.71 -9.02 -0.31
N ILE A 167 12.97 -8.80 -0.71
CA ILE A 167 13.31 -8.32 -2.05
C ILE A 167 13.81 -9.51 -2.86
N ASN A 168 13.35 -9.62 -4.11
CA ASN A 168 13.96 -10.48 -5.10
C ASN A 168 14.03 -9.72 -6.43
N SER A 169 15.24 -9.64 -6.99
CA SER A 169 15.51 -8.85 -8.19
C SER A 169 15.12 -7.38 -7.96
N ASN A 170 14.32 -6.79 -8.83
CA ASN A 170 13.86 -5.41 -8.74
C ASN A 170 12.48 -5.26 -8.07
N LYS A 171 12.08 -6.20 -7.20
CA LYS A 171 10.76 -6.20 -6.56
C LYS A 171 10.81 -6.53 -5.08
N VAL A 172 9.99 -5.81 -4.30
CA VAL A 172 9.64 -6.18 -2.92
C VAL A 172 8.35 -7.00 -2.96
N PHE A 173 8.27 -8.04 -2.13
CA PHE A 173 7.15 -8.97 -2.05
C PHE A 173 6.60 -9.06 -0.64
N ILE A 174 5.27 -9.10 -0.54
CA ILE A 174 4.51 -9.40 0.68
C ILE A 174 3.64 -10.61 0.37
N THR A 175 3.73 -11.66 1.19
CA THR A 175 3.02 -12.92 0.95
C THR A 175 2.44 -13.50 2.22
N GLY A 176 1.57 -14.50 2.06
CA GLY A 176 0.87 -15.10 3.19
C GLY A 176 -0.42 -14.34 3.49
N LYS A 177 -1.43 -15.10 3.95
CA LYS A 177 -2.78 -14.56 4.13
C LYS A 177 -2.81 -13.44 5.18
N SER A 178 -2.08 -13.61 6.30
CA SER A 178 -2.03 -12.62 7.39
C SER A 178 -1.42 -11.30 6.90
N GLU A 179 -0.27 -11.36 6.24
CA GLU A 179 0.44 -10.16 5.78
C GLU A 179 -0.34 -9.41 4.71
N ILE A 180 -0.99 -10.13 3.80
CA ILE A 180 -1.84 -9.54 2.77
C ILE A 180 -3.10 -8.93 3.39
N ALA A 181 -3.69 -9.56 4.41
CA ALA A 181 -4.84 -9.00 5.12
C ALA A 181 -4.45 -7.75 5.90
N LYS A 182 -3.29 -7.77 6.56
CA LYS A 182 -2.68 -6.62 7.24
C LYS A 182 -2.40 -5.49 6.24
N PHE A 183 -1.87 -5.81 5.07
CA PHE A 183 -1.60 -4.82 4.04
C PHE A 183 -2.90 -4.16 3.61
N ARG A 184 -3.96 -4.94 3.36
CA ARG A 184 -5.29 -4.41 3.02
C ARG A 184 -5.81 -3.43 4.08
N SER A 185 -5.68 -3.75 5.36
CA SER A 185 -6.23 -2.94 6.45
C SER A 185 -5.39 -1.70 6.77
N GLU A 186 -4.06 -1.79 6.65
CA GLU A 186 -3.16 -0.74 7.12
C GLU A 186 -2.61 0.17 6.01
N ILE A 187 -2.41 -0.35 4.80
CA ILE A 187 -1.82 0.40 3.68
C ILE A 187 -2.86 0.48 2.55
N GLY A 188 -3.30 -0.66 2.03
CA GLY A 188 -4.29 -0.77 0.97
C GLY A 188 -3.85 -0.14 -0.35
N PHE A 189 -4.77 -0.11 -1.31
CA PHE A 189 -4.63 0.62 -2.56
C PHE A 189 -5.74 1.66 -2.66
N ARG A 190 -5.44 2.82 -3.23
CA ARG A 190 -6.46 3.82 -3.60
C ARG A 190 -7.00 3.57 -5.00
N LEU A 191 -6.21 2.90 -5.84
CA LEU A 191 -6.67 2.43 -7.15
C LEU A 191 -7.71 1.32 -6.95
N LYS A 192 -8.98 1.64 -7.25
CA LYS A 192 -10.10 0.70 -7.07
C LYS A 192 -9.84 -0.65 -7.75
N ARG A 193 -9.27 -0.65 -8.95
CA ARG A 193 -8.91 -1.89 -9.66
C ARG A 193 -7.90 -2.77 -8.92
N GLN A 194 -6.94 -2.18 -8.20
CA GLN A 194 -5.94 -2.94 -7.43
C GLN A 194 -6.54 -3.37 -6.10
N GLN A 195 -7.33 -2.51 -5.46
CA GLN A 195 -8.06 -2.86 -4.24
C GLN A 195 -9.04 -4.02 -4.48
N ASP A 196 -9.81 -3.99 -5.57
CA ASP A 196 -10.71 -5.09 -5.96
C ASP A 196 -9.94 -6.40 -6.22
N LYS A 197 -8.73 -6.31 -6.82
CA LYS A 197 -7.86 -7.47 -6.99
C LYS A 197 -7.35 -8.01 -5.66
N LEU A 198 -6.96 -7.12 -4.73
CA LEU A 198 -6.52 -7.48 -3.39
C LEU A 198 -7.63 -8.21 -2.63
N ASP A 199 -8.85 -7.69 -2.70
CA ASP A 199 -10.03 -8.27 -2.07
C ASP A 199 -10.36 -9.64 -2.68
N ARG A 200 -10.28 -9.77 -4.01
CA ARG A 200 -10.41 -11.07 -4.69
C ARG A 200 -9.30 -12.04 -4.30
N LEU A 201 -8.06 -11.58 -4.16
CA LEU A 201 -6.94 -12.40 -3.74
C LEU A 201 -7.16 -12.93 -2.32
N LEU A 202 -7.61 -12.08 -1.39
CA LEU A 202 -7.96 -12.49 -0.03
C LEU A 202 -9.14 -13.47 -0.01
N GLY A 203 -10.17 -13.21 -0.83
CA GLY A 203 -11.26 -14.15 -1.04
C GLY A 203 -10.83 -15.46 -1.69
N SER A 204 -9.75 -15.46 -2.49
CA SER A 204 -9.17 -16.65 -3.11
C SER A 204 -8.39 -17.53 -2.14
N TYR A 205 -8.08 -17.04 -0.93
CA TYR A 205 -7.85 -17.90 0.22
C TYR A 205 -9.15 -18.59 0.65
N LYS A 206 -9.85 -19.16 -0.32
CA LYS A 206 -10.85 -20.20 -0.13
C LYS A 206 -10.13 -21.41 0.39
N TRP A 207 -10.42 -21.65 1.66
CA TRP A 207 -10.46 -22.95 2.26
C TRP A 207 -11.23 -23.90 1.32
N ASP A 208 -10.62 -25.02 0.97
CA ASP A 208 -11.22 -25.98 0.07
C ASP A 208 -12.36 -26.70 0.80
N GLU A 209 -13.58 -26.17 0.69
CA GLU A 209 -14.79 -26.84 1.19
C GLU A 209 -15.05 -28.18 0.51
N SER A 210 -14.51 -28.42 -0.70
CA SER A 210 -14.63 -29.70 -1.41
C SER A 210 -13.62 -30.76 -0.94
N ARG A 211 -12.51 -30.36 -0.33
CA ARG A 211 -11.58 -31.25 0.42
C ARG A 211 -11.91 -31.36 1.89
N ASN A 212 -12.88 -30.59 2.36
CA ASN A 212 -13.21 -30.53 3.75
C ASN A 212 -14.16 -31.67 4.15
N ARG A 213 -13.60 -32.64 4.87
CA ARG A 213 -14.29 -33.87 5.28
C ARG A 213 -15.45 -33.62 6.27
N TYR A 214 -15.53 -32.44 6.89
CA TYR A 214 -16.48 -32.16 7.97
C TYR A 214 -17.41 -30.98 7.66
N GLY A 215 -18.73 -31.21 7.68
CA GLY A 215 -19.75 -30.20 7.36
C GLY A 215 -19.76 -28.97 8.27
N ARG A 216 -20.57 -27.94 7.92
CA ARG A 216 -20.70 -26.68 8.68
C ARG A 216 -21.05 -26.92 10.16
N ASN A 217 -21.96 -27.85 10.46
CA ASN A 217 -22.37 -28.18 11.83
C ASN A 217 -21.20 -28.62 12.74
N VAL A 218 -20.20 -29.32 12.17
CA VAL A 218 -19.01 -29.76 12.93
C VAL A 218 -18.13 -28.57 13.28
N ARG A 219 -18.05 -27.58 12.40
CA ARG A 219 -17.22 -26.37 12.57
C ARG A 219 -17.80 -25.45 13.64
N ASP A 220 -19.11 -25.20 13.59
CA ASP A 220 -19.79 -24.36 14.57
C ASP A 220 -19.64 -24.97 15.96
N LYS A 221 -19.79 -26.30 16.05
CA LYS A 221 -19.54 -27.06 17.28
C LYS A 221 -18.08 -26.99 17.75
N ILE A 222 -17.09 -26.98 16.85
CA ILE A 222 -15.67 -26.79 17.23
C ILE A 222 -15.45 -25.41 17.87
N ILE A 223 -16.02 -24.36 17.30
CA ILE A 223 -15.90 -22.99 17.82
C ILE A 223 -16.60 -22.86 19.17
N GLU A 224 -17.83 -23.36 19.27
CA GLU A 224 -18.60 -23.39 20.51
C GLU A 224 -17.83 -24.09 21.64
N LEU A 225 -17.34 -25.32 21.39
CA LEU A 225 -16.61 -26.09 22.40
C LEU A 225 -15.27 -25.44 22.77
N HIS A 226 -14.59 -24.81 21.81
CA HIS A 226 -13.36 -24.06 22.07
C HIS A 226 -13.60 -22.82 22.93
N ASN A 227 -14.67 -22.07 22.66
CA ASN A 227 -15.07 -20.92 23.47
C ASN A 227 -15.49 -21.34 24.89
N ASN A 228 -16.03 -22.55 25.04
CA ASN A 228 -16.30 -23.18 26.34
C ASN A 228 -15.04 -23.72 27.03
N GLY A 229 -13.83 -23.45 26.51
CA GLY A 229 -12.55 -23.78 27.15
C GLY A 229 -12.11 -25.23 26.98
N LEU A 230 -12.72 -26.01 26.09
CA LEU A 230 -12.30 -27.40 25.89
C LEU A 230 -10.96 -27.47 25.14
N SER A 231 -10.15 -28.47 25.50
CA SER A 231 -8.91 -28.74 24.79
C SER A 231 -9.16 -29.31 23.40
N THR A 232 -8.24 -29.07 22.46
CA THR A 232 -8.29 -29.62 21.09
C THR A 232 -8.53 -31.12 21.04
N ARG A 233 -8.01 -31.87 22.02
CA ARG A 233 -8.22 -33.32 22.14
C ARG A 233 -9.66 -33.68 22.50
N LYS A 234 -10.27 -32.96 23.45
CA LYS A 234 -11.68 -33.17 23.82
C LYS A 234 -12.61 -32.79 22.68
N ILE A 235 -12.35 -31.63 22.04
CA ILE A 235 -13.12 -31.18 20.89
C ILE A 235 -13.08 -32.20 19.75
N ALA A 236 -11.90 -32.72 19.40
CA ALA A 236 -11.75 -33.75 18.37
C ALA A 236 -12.58 -35.01 18.65
N LYS A 237 -12.63 -35.44 19.92
CA LYS A 237 -13.45 -36.57 20.35
C LYS A 237 -14.95 -36.26 20.19
N GLU A 238 -15.38 -35.06 20.56
CA GLU A 238 -16.78 -34.65 20.61
C GLU A 238 -17.40 -34.35 19.24
N THR A 239 -16.55 -33.96 18.29
CA THR A 239 -16.98 -33.57 16.94
C THR A 239 -16.66 -34.65 15.90
N GLY A 240 -15.99 -35.73 16.29
CA GLY A 240 -15.50 -36.78 15.37
C GLY A 240 -14.43 -36.30 14.38
N ALA A 241 -13.89 -35.10 14.59
CA ALA A 241 -12.89 -34.51 13.72
C ALA A 241 -11.48 -34.90 14.14
N SER A 242 -10.52 -34.89 13.20
CA SER A 242 -9.13 -35.17 13.57
C SER A 242 -8.57 -34.03 14.44
N LYS A 243 -7.72 -34.38 15.40
CA LYS A 243 -7.09 -33.40 16.30
C LYS A 243 -6.33 -32.30 15.54
N SER A 244 -5.63 -32.67 14.47
CA SER A 244 -4.90 -31.72 13.62
C SER A 244 -5.83 -30.76 12.90
N TYR A 245 -7.00 -31.23 12.44
CA TYR A 245 -8.02 -30.37 11.84
C TYR A 245 -8.58 -29.37 12.86
N VAL A 246 -8.94 -29.84 14.05
CA VAL A 246 -9.44 -28.99 15.15
C VAL A 246 -8.44 -27.89 15.52
N ALA A 247 -7.18 -28.25 15.73
CA ALA A 247 -6.13 -27.28 16.07
C ALA A 247 -5.91 -26.23 14.97
N SER A 248 -5.90 -26.67 13.70
CA SER A 248 -5.77 -25.80 12.54
C SER A 248 -6.96 -24.83 12.41
N TYR A 249 -8.18 -25.34 12.61
CA TYR A 249 -9.41 -24.56 12.49
C TYR A 249 -9.53 -23.49 13.58
N ILE A 250 -9.21 -23.82 14.83
CA ILE A 250 -9.18 -22.87 15.96
C ILE A 250 -8.15 -21.76 15.72
N LYS A 251 -6.94 -22.10 15.25
CA LYS A 251 -5.90 -21.12 14.92
C LYS A 251 -6.37 -20.14 13.84
N MET A 252 -7.12 -20.63 12.85
CA MET A 252 -7.66 -19.80 11.77
C MET A 252 -8.80 -18.89 12.23
N PHE A 253 -9.70 -19.36 13.09
CA PHE A 253 -10.79 -18.55 13.64
C PHE A 253 -10.26 -17.33 14.39
N ARG A 254 -9.14 -17.47 15.11
CA ARG A 254 -8.46 -16.39 15.83
C ARG A 254 -7.79 -15.32 14.95
N ILE A 255 -7.60 -15.58 13.66
CA ILE A 255 -6.92 -14.65 12.73
C ILE A 255 -7.95 -13.90 11.86
N GLY A 256 -9.20 -14.39 11.80
CA GLY A 256 -10.25 -13.87 10.93
C GLY A 256 -11.39 -13.12 11.61
N GLY A 257 -11.36 -12.99 12.93
CA GLY A 257 -12.28 -12.17 13.74
C GLY A 257 -11.48 -11.18 14.56
#